data_AF-A0A182X320-F1
#
_entry.id   AF-A0A182X320-F1
#
_cell.length_a   1.000
_cell.length_b   1.000
_cell.length_c   1.000
_cell.angle_alpha   90.00
_cell.angle_beta   90.00
_cell.angle_gamma   90.00
#
_symmetry.space_group_name_H-M   'P 1'
#
loop_
_entity.id
_entity.type
_entity.pdbx_description
1 polymer ?
#
loop_
_entity_poly.entity_id
_entity_poly.type
_entity_poly.pdbx_seq_one_letter_code
_entity_poly.pdbx_strand_id
1 'polypeptide(L)' 'MFKSRSEGNVVYKCTVRLLEDLDVLECEFQPHHKGCFLLDYVCEQLEITEKDYFGLRFVDSAKQRVSDLE' A
#
# COMPACT_ATOMS: atom_id res chain seq x y z
N MET A 1 -13.14 -25.94 -26.27
CA MET A 1 -12.96 -24.48 -26.33
C MET A 1 -13.14 -23.92 -24.93
N PHE A 2 -12.05 -23.82 -24.17
CA PHE A 2 -12.07 -23.12 -22.88
C PHE A 2 -11.59 -21.71 -23.17
N LYS A 3 -12.52 -20.77 -23.39
CA LYS A 3 -12.17 -19.36 -23.38
C LYS A 3 -11.78 -19.05 -21.94
N SER A 4 -10.47 -18.96 -21.70
CA SER A 4 -9.90 -18.46 -20.47
C SER A 4 -10.70 -17.22 -20.07
N ARG A 5 -11.35 -17.29 -18.90
CA ARG A 5 -11.88 -16.10 -18.24
C ARG A 5 -10.73 -15.11 -18.26
N SER A 6 -10.92 -13.97 -18.92
CA SER A 6 -10.05 -12.81 -18.71
C SER A 6 -10.06 -12.56 -17.21
N GLU A 7 -9.04 -13.06 -16.53
CA GLU A 7 -8.64 -12.58 -15.22
C GLU A 7 -8.24 -11.14 -15.50
N GLY A 8 -9.21 -10.24 -15.42
CA GLY A 8 -8.99 -8.82 -15.55
C GLY A 8 -7.85 -8.53 -14.59
N ASN A 9 -6.78 -7.95 -15.11
CA ASN A 9 -5.59 -7.65 -14.32
C ASN A 9 -6.01 -6.52 -13.37
N VAL A 10 -6.65 -6.87 -12.25
CA VAL A 10 -7.19 -5.91 -11.30
C VAL A 10 -5.98 -5.24 -10.65
N VAL A 11 -5.85 -3.95 -10.89
CA VAL A 11 -4.81 -3.11 -10.31
C VAL A 11 -5.47 -2.16 -9.33
N TYR A 12 -4.98 -2.15 -8.10
CA TYR A 12 -5.38 -1.20 -7.07
C TYR A 12 -4.40 -0.05 -7.04
N LYS A 13 -4.94 1.16 -6.90
CA LYS A 13 -4.16 2.39 -6.70
C LYS A 13 -4.04 2.67 -5.21
N CYS A 14 -2.85 3.06 -4.79
CA CYS A 14 -2.51 3.44 -3.42
C CYS A 14 -1.77 4.77 -3.44
N THR A 15 -2.10 5.65 -2.50
CA THR A 15 -1.39 6.91 -2.29
C THR A 15 -0.76 6.86 -0.90
N VAL A 16 0.56 6.94 -0.84
CA VAL A 16 1.35 6.93 0.39
C VAL A 16 1.73 8.37 0.73
N ARG A 17 1.41 8.81 1.94
CA ARG A 17 1.85 10.11 2.46
C ARG A 17 3.16 9.94 3.20
N LEU A 18 4.17 10.71 2.82
CA LEU A 18 5.49 10.67 3.44
C LEU A 18 5.54 11.49 4.74
N LEU A 19 6.63 11.34 5.51
CA LEU A 19 6.80 11.98 6.81
C LEU A 19 7.10 13.48 6.72
N GLU A 20 7.69 13.97 5.63
CA GLU A 20 8.03 15.39 5.44
C GLU A 20 6.82 16.26 5.01
N ASP A 21 5.62 15.83 5.42
CA ASP A 21 4.32 16.52 5.37
C ASP A 21 3.80 17.01 3.99
N LEU A 22 4.59 17.04 2.93
CA LEU A 22 4.18 17.58 1.62
C LEU A 22 4.26 16.60 0.45
N ASP A 23 5.01 15.50 0.57
CA ASP A 23 5.17 14.54 -0.52
C ASP A 23 4.19 13.38 -0.44
N VAL A 24 3.60 13.08 -1.60
CA VAL A 24 2.73 11.93 -1.83
C VAL A 24 3.33 11.05 -2.91
N LEU A 25 3.44 9.76 -2.62
CA LEU A 25 3.86 8.75 -3.57
C LEU A 25 2.65 7.95 -4.04
N GLU A 26 2.40 7.94 -5.34
CA GLU A 26 1.38 7.09 -5.94
C GLU A 26 1.99 5.75 -6.36
N CYS A 27 1.30 4.66 -6.03
CA CYS A 27 1.73 3.31 -6.37
C CYS A 27 0.55 2.42 -6.75
N GLU A 28 0.85 1.38 -7.53
CA GLU A 28 -0.12 0.43 -8.05
C GLU A 28 0.26 -0.98 -7.63
N PHE A 29 -0.71 -1.78 -7.20
CA PHE A 29 -0.47 -3.16 -6.77
C PHE A 29 -1.61 -4.10 -7.19
N GLN A 30 -1.26 -5.37 -7.33
CA GLN A 30 -2.18 -6.44 -7.72
C GLN A 30 -2.73 -7.16 -6.47
N PRO A 31 -3.89 -7.84 -6.55
CA PRO A 31 -4.50 -8.54 -5.41
C PRO A 31 -3.61 -9.61 -4.77
N HIS A 32 -2.64 -10.16 -5.50
CA HIS A 32 -1.69 -11.15 -4.98
C HIS A 32 -0.47 -10.52 -4.29
N HIS A 33 -0.28 -9.20 -4.37
CA HIS A 33 0.80 -8.52 -3.67
C HIS A 33 0.49 -8.41 -2.17
N LYS A 34 1.48 -8.78 -1.35
CA LYS A 34 1.42 -8.60 0.10
C LYS A 34 1.69 -7.14 0.46
N GLY A 35 1.26 -6.70 1.64
CA GLY A 35 1.51 -5.32 2.10
C GLY A 35 2.99 -4.92 2.14
N CYS A 36 3.91 -5.89 2.34
CA CYS A 36 5.35 -5.65 2.28
C CYS A 36 5.84 -5.17 0.90
N PHE A 37 5.14 -5.52 -0.18
CA PHE A 37 5.44 -5.02 -1.53
C PHE A 37 5.35 -3.50 -1.61
N LEU A 38 4.33 -2.91 -0.99
CA LEU A 38 4.14 -1.45 -0.98
C LEU A 38 5.23 -0.75 -0.18
N LEU A 39 5.64 -1.30 0.96
CA LEU A 39 6.73 -0.76 1.77
C LEU A 39 8.06 -0.83 1.01
N ASP A 40 8.33 -1.97 0.38
CA ASP A 40 9.55 -2.18 -0.40
C ASP A 40 9.64 -1.19 -1.57
N TYR A 41 8.53 -1.00 -2.29
CA TYR A 41 8.40 -0.03 -3.37
C TYR A 41 8.67 1.40 -2.89
N VAL A 42 8.06 1.82 -1.78
CA VAL A 42 8.26 3.17 -1.23
C VAL A 42 9.72 3.38 -0.83
N CYS A 43 10.34 2.39 -0.16
CA CYS A 43 11.74 2.49 0.24
C CYS A 43 12.70 2.52 -0.95
N GLU A 44 12.41 1.76 -2.02
CA GLU A 44 13.21 1.80 -3.25
C GLU A 44 13.14 3.17 -3.93
N GLN A 45 11.94 3.75 -4.03
CA GLN A 45 11.73 5.06 -4.65
C GLN A 45 12.35 6.23 -3.89
N LEU A 46 12.51 6.08 -2.57
CA LEU A 46 13.14 7.07 -1.69
C LEU A 46 14.62 6.77 -1.40
N GLU A 47 15.19 5.74 -2.04
CA GLU A 47 16.57 5.28 -1.83
C GLU A 47 16.88 4.98 -0.34
N ILE A 48 15.87 4.53 0.41
CA ILE A 48 15.98 4.20 1.84
C ILE A 48 16.65 2.83 2.01
N THR A 49 17.84 2.84 2.59
CA THR A 49 18.60 1.61 2.89
C THR A 49 18.05 0.88 4.11
N GLU A 50 17.59 1.61 5.13
CA GLU A 50 17.22 1.04 6.43
C GLU A 50 15.71 0.75 6.54
N LYS A 51 15.21 -0.21 5.76
CA LYS A 51 13.78 -0.55 5.65
C LYS A 51 13.13 -0.99 6.96
N ASP A 52 13.92 -1.51 7.91
CA ASP A 52 13.44 -2.02 9.20
C ASP A 52 12.96 -0.92 10.17
N TYR A 53 13.31 0.34 9.92
CA TYR A 53 12.84 1.47 10.75
C TYR A 53 11.52 2.06 10.28
N PHE A 54 11.07 1.73 9.07
CA PHE A 54 9.91 2.33 8.44
C PHE A 54 8.75 1.34 8.33
N GLY A 55 7.53 1.85 8.38
CA GLY A 55 6.32 1.06 8.24
C GLY A 55 5.19 1.88 7.62
N LEU A 56 4.31 1.21 6.88
CA LEU A 56 3.11 1.83 6.32
C LEU A 56 1.94 1.68 7.29
N ARG A 57 1.24 2.79 7.55
CA ARG A 57 -0.02 2.78 8.29
C ARG A 57 -1.17 3.03 7.33
N PHE A 58 -2.06 2.05 7.20
CA PHE A 58 -3.34 2.27 6.55
C PHE A 58 -4.30 3.00 7.50
N VAL A 59 -5.00 4.02 6.99
CA VAL A 59 -6.07 4.71 7.69
C VAL A 59 -7.32 4.58 6.84
N ASP A 60 -8.24 3.73 7.29
CA ASP A 60 -9.54 3.61 6.65
C ASP A 60 -10.35 4.92 6.80
N SER A 61 -11.23 5.20 5.85
CA SER A 61 -12.14 6.36 5.89
C SER A 61 -13.02 6.38 7.15
N ALA A 62 -13.25 5.24 7.80
CA ALA A 62 -13.94 5.13 9.09
C ALA A 62 -13.07 5.43 10.33
N LYS A 63 -11.75 5.66 10.17
CA LYS A 63 -10.78 6.00 11.25
C LYS A 63 -10.80 5.12 12.52
N GLN A 64 -11.43 3.96 12.52
CA GLN A 64 -11.70 3.26 13.78
C GLN A 64 -10.65 2.21 14.12
N ARG A 65 -9.66 2.62 14.94
CA ARG A 65 -9.47 1.89 16.19
C ARG A 65 -10.75 2.11 17.00
N VAL A 66 -11.80 1.34 16.77
CA VAL A 66 -12.70 1.07 17.88
C VAL A 66 -11.88 0.17 18.77
N SER A 67 -11.24 0.75 19.78
CA SER A 67 -11.26 0.05 21.05
C SER A 67 -12.74 -0.08 21.37
N ASP A 68 -13.26 -1.30 21.27
CA ASP A 68 -14.40 -1.72 22.05
C ASP A 68 -14.24 -1.18 23.48
N LEU A 69 -14.96 -0.11 23.82
CA LEU A 69 -15.25 0.18 25.23
C LEU A 69 -16.47 1.11 25.34
N GLU A 70 -17.48 0.50 25.97
CA GLU A 70 -18.75 0.97 26.56
C GLU A 70 -19.93 1.25 25.61
#